data_AF-R2S8R9-F1
#
_entry.id   AF-R2S8R9-F1
#
_cell.length_a   1.000
_cell.length_b   1.000
_cell.length_c   1.000
_cell.angle_alpha   90.00
_cell.angle_beta   90.00
_cell.angle_gamma   90.00
#
_symmetry.space_group_name_H-M   'P 1'
#
loop_
_entity.id
_entity.type
_entity.pdbx_description
1 polymer ?
#
loop_
_entity_poly.entity_id
_entity_poly.type
_entity_poly.pdbx_seq_one_letter_code
_entity_poly.pdbx_strand_id
1 'polypeptide(L)'
;MSNGVTKQVDGIVNKQRIIELLEQAQTQIQARDQLRNDLSQYISKIKDNKEVTLNDFHTLRTKQDKLSELCLSIDGIYAQIEGFVSCYRLAKPVAQEVEELAALIDQQEGQLKKLSIMILEGQAEEQAAEPKAEVEELAGQPSN
;
A
#
# COMPACT_ATOMS: atom_id res chain seq x y z
N MET A 1 -17.27 -9.58 0.75
CA MET A 1 -17.07 -8.42 -0.16
C MET A 1 -15.58 -8.02 -0.19
N SER A 2 -14.72 -8.78 -0.89
CA SER A 2 -13.29 -8.90 -0.54
C SER A 2 -12.28 -7.94 -1.21
N ASN A 3 -12.70 -6.98 -2.06
CA ASN A 3 -11.76 -6.18 -2.88
C ASN A 3 -11.40 -4.78 -2.32
N GLY A 4 -11.69 -4.50 -1.05
CA GLY A 4 -11.62 -3.14 -0.48
C GLY A 4 -10.25 -2.72 0.07
N VAL A 5 -9.53 -3.63 0.71
CA VAL A 5 -8.38 -3.28 1.56
C VAL A 5 -7.09 -3.16 0.74
N THR A 6 -6.80 -4.09 -0.17
CA THR A 6 -5.70 -3.94 -1.15
C THR A 6 -5.84 -2.68 -2.00
N LYS A 7 -7.06 -2.30 -2.40
CA LYS A 7 -7.32 -1.04 -3.12
C LYS A 7 -7.00 0.20 -2.29
N GLN A 8 -7.21 0.16 -0.98
CA GLN A 8 -6.87 1.27 -0.08
C GLN A 8 -5.36 1.37 0.15
N VAL A 9 -4.64 0.25 0.30
CA VAL A 9 -3.17 0.26 0.43
C VAL A 9 -2.48 0.75 -0.84
N ASP A 10 -3.05 0.43 -2.00
CA ASP A 10 -2.65 1.02 -3.28
C ASP A 10 -2.89 2.54 -3.38
N GLY A 11 -3.76 3.09 -2.53
CA GLY A 11 -4.00 4.53 -2.38
C GLY A 11 -3.16 5.21 -1.29
N ILE A 12 -2.65 4.47 -0.29
CA ILE A 12 -1.77 4.98 0.77
C ILE A 12 -0.39 5.33 0.20
N VAL A 13 0.08 4.57 -0.79
CA VAL A 13 1.21 4.99 -1.62
C VAL A 13 0.68 5.88 -2.73
N ASN A 14 0.88 7.19 -2.58
CA ASN A 14 0.51 8.13 -3.61
C ASN A 14 1.39 7.91 -4.85
N LYS A 15 0.96 7.02 -5.75
CA LYS A 15 1.65 6.66 -7.00
C LYS A 15 2.01 7.92 -7.80
N GLN A 16 1.14 8.93 -7.79
CA GLN A 16 1.37 10.21 -8.43
C GLN A 16 2.59 10.92 -7.84
N ARG A 17 2.75 10.91 -6.51
CA ARG A 17 3.89 11.52 -5.84
C ARG A 17 5.21 10.82 -6.18
N ILE A 18 5.21 9.49 -6.30
CA ILE A 18 6.41 8.75 -6.72
C ILE A 18 6.79 9.12 -8.15
N ILE A 19 5.81 9.21 -9.06
CA ILE A 19 6.04 9.63 -10.45
C ILE A 19 6.65 11.03 -10.49
N GLU A 20 6.10 11.99 -9.74
CA GLU A 20 6.66 13.35 -9.64
C GLU A 20 8.11 13.34 -9.14
N LEU A 21 8.43 12.53 -8.12
CA LEU A 21 9.79 12.42 -7.60
C LEU A 21 10.75 11.82 -8.64
N LEU A 22 10.30 10.84 -9.42
CA LEU A 22 11.10 10.25 -10.50
C LEU A 22 11.35 11.26 -11.63
N GLU A 23 10.34 12.04 -12.02
CA GLU A 23 10.48 13.11 -13.01
C GLU A 23 11.44 14.22 -12.52
N GLN A 24 11.36 14.58 -11.23
CA GLN A 24 12.30 15.51 -10.61
C GLN A 24 13.71 14.96 -10.61
N ALA A 25 13.92 13.70 -10.20
CA ALA A 25 15.23 13.06 -10.22
C ALA A 25 15.82 13.04 -11.63
N GLN A 26 15.02 12.67 -12.63
CA GLN A 26 15.42 12.65 -14.03
C GLN A 26 15.87 14.03 -14.52
N THR A 27 15.13 15.07 -14.17
CA THR A 27 15.46 16.46 -14.52
C THR A 27 16.79 16.88 -13.89
N GLN A 28 17.01 16.57 -12.61
CA GLN A 28 18.25 16.92 -11.91
C GLN A 28 19.46 16.12 -12.46
N ILE A 29 19.26 14.84 -12.80
CA ILE A 29 20.27 14.00 -13.45
C ILE A 29 20.69 14.59 -14.79
N GLN A 30 19.74 14.99 -15.63
CA GLN A 30 20.03 15.64 -16.91
C GLN A 30 20.81 16.95 -16.73
N ALA A 31 20.42 17.78 -15.76
CA ALA A 31 21.14 19.02 -15.45
C ALA A 31 22.59 18.75 -14.98
N ARG A 32 22.79 17.74 -14.12
CA ARG A 32 24.11 17.31 -13.64
C ARG A 32 24.98 16.82 -14.79
N ASP A 33 24.43 15.98 -15.66
CA ASP A 33 25.19 15.39 -16.76
C ASP A 33 25.58 16.45 -17.80
N GLN A 34 24.69 17.40 -18.09
CA GLN A 34 25.01 18.55 -18.91
C GLN A 34 26.13 19.39 -18.29
N LEU A 35 26.03 19.73 -17.00
CA LEU A 35 27.05 20.52 -16.31
C LEU A 35 28.41 19.80 -16.27
N ARG A 36 28.41 18.49 -16.08
CA ARG A 36 29.62 17.65 -16.13
C ARG A 36 30.26 17.70 -17.52
N ASN A 37 29.47 17.64 -18.58
CA ASN A 37 29.96 17.76 -19.95
C ASN A 37 30.54 19.14 -20.21
N ASP A 38 29.85 20.21 -19.81
CA ASP A 38 30.33 21.59 -19.92
C ASP A 38 31.65 21.79 -19.15
N LEU A 39 31.76 21.24 -17.94
CA LEU A 39 32.97 21.29 -17.13
C LEU A 39 34.12 20.57 -17.82
N SER A 40 33.86 19.37 -18.36
CA SER A 40 34.88 18.59 -19.08
C SER A 40 35.40 19.35 -20.31
N GLN A 41 34.52 19.98 -21.08
CA GLN A 41 34.90 20.82 -22.21
C GLN A 41 35.71 22.05 -21.76
N TYR A 42 35.33 22.68 -20.65
CA TYR A 42 36.05 23.84 -20.12
C TYR A 42 37.47 23.46 -19.65
N ILE A 43 37.61 22.33 -18.96
CA ILE A 43 38.90 21.79 -18.53
C ILE A 43 39.79 21.49 -19.73
N SER A 44 39.25 20.89 -20.80
CA SER A 44 40.01 20.65 -22.04
C SER A 44 40.52 21.96 -22.66
N LYS A 45 39.68 23.00 -22.72
CA LYS A 45 40.10 24.32 -23.21
C LYS A 45 41.23 24.94 -22.38
N ILE A 46 41.14 24.84 -21.05
CA ILE A 46 42.22 25.32 -20.16
C ILE A 46 43.51 24.54 -20.42
N LYS A 47 43.41 23.23 -20.60
CA LYS A 47 44.56 22.35 -20.84
C LYS A 47 45.28 22.68 -22.15
N ASP A 48 44.54 23.08 -23.17
CA ASP A 48 45.08 23.46 -24.48
C ASP A 48 45.66 24.90 -24.47
N ASN A 49 45.33 25.71 -23.46
CA ASN A 49 45.89 27.05 -23.30
C ASN A 49 47.30 27.02 -22.72
N LYS A 50 48.16 27.95 -23.17
CA LYS A 50 49.54 28.09 -22.67
C LYS A 50 49.62 28.73 -21.28
N GLU A 51 48.56 29.40 -20.83
CA GLU A 51 48.51 30.10 -19.56
C GLU A 51 47.14 29.89 -18.89
N VAL A 52 47.16 29.51 -17.62
CA VAL A 52 45.96 29.29 -16.79
C VAL A 52 45.76 30.52 -15.92
N THR A 53 44.55 31.08 -15.93
CA THR A 53 44.24 32.33 -15.22
C THR A 53 43.55 32.08 -13.88
N LEU A 54 43.58 33.07 -12.97
CA LEU A 54 42.76 33.05 -11.75
C LEU A 54 41.26 32.94 -12.05
N ASN A 55 40.82 33.53 -13.17
CA ASN A 55 39.42 33.44 -13.60
C ASN A 55 39.01 32.01 -13.97
N ASP A 56 39.94 31.20 -14.49
CA ASP A 56 39.71 29.77 -14.74
C ASP A 56 39.46 29.00 -13.46
N PHE A 57 40.24 29.27 -12.41
CA PHE A 57 40.03 28.67 -11.08
C PHE A 57 38.67 29.07 -10.49
N HIS A 58 38.29 30.34 -10.56
CA HIS A 58 36.97 30.81 -10.09
C HIS A 58 35.81 30.17 -10.85
N THR A 59 35.95 30.03 -12.17
CA THR A 59 34.93 29.39 -13.02
C THR A 59 34.80 27.91 -12.71
N LEU A 60 35.92 27.19 -12.56
CA LEU A 60 35.93 25.79 -12.18
C LEU A 60 35.30 25.59 -10.80
N ARG A 61 35.62 26.44 -9.83
CA ARG A 61 35.04 26.36 -8.49
C ARG A 61 33.53 26.55 -8.50
N THR A 62 33.05 27.60 -9.17
CA THR A 62 31.60 27.86 -9.29
C THR A 62 30.86 26.69 -9.92
N LYS A 63 31.43 26.09 -10.98
CA LYS A 63 30.83 24.92 -11.64
C LYS A 63 30.88 23.67 -10.76
N GLN A 64 31.96 23.48 -10.00
CA GLN A 64 32.07 22.39 -9.03
C GLN A 64 31.02 22.52 -7.92
N ASP A 65 30.86 23.70 -7.34
CA ASP A 65 29.88 23.95 -6.28
C ASP A 65 28.45 23.65 -6.79
N LYS A 66 28.11 24.10 -8.00
CA LYS A 66 26.83 23.77 -8.63
C LYS A 66 26.65 22.28 -8.91
N LEU A 67 27.72 21.56 -9.27
CA LEU A 67 27.66 20.10 -9.44
C LEU A 67 27.38 19.40 -8.10
N SER A 68 28.01 19.86 -7.01
CA SER A 68 27.76 19.36 -5.67
C SER A 68 26.32 19.61 -5.22
N GLU A 69 25.76 20.78 -5.48
CA GLU A 69 24.35 21.10 -5.20
C GLU A 69 23.40 20.17 -5.95
N LEU A 70 23.65 19.90 -7.24
CA LEU A 70 22.85 18.97 -8.03
C LEU A 70 22.91 17.54 -7.48
N CYS A 71 24.09 17.07 -7.08
CA CYS A 71 24.24 15.75 -6.46
C CYS A 71 23.46 15.66 -5.14
N LEU A 72 23.57 16.66 -4.27
CA LEU A 72 22.82 16.70 -3.01
C LEU A 72 21.30 16.73 -3.25
N SER A 73 20.84 17.47 -4.26
CA SER A 73 19.42 17.49 -4.63
C SER A 73 18.95 16.11 -5.11
N ILE A 74 19.76 15.39 -5.90
CA ILE A 74 19.46 14.04 -6.38
C ILE A 74 19.38 13.07 -5.19
N ASP A 75 20.35 13.11 -4.28
CA ASP A 75 20.37 12.26 -3.08
C ASP A 75 19.14 12.50 -2.20
N GLY A 76 18.73 13.76 -2.04
CA GLY A 76 17.52 14.14 -1.29
C GLY A 76 16.22 13.61 -1.93
N ILE A 77 16.17 13.47 -3.26
CA ILE A 77 15.03 12.86 -3.96
C ILE A 77 15.03 11.34 -3.77
N TYR A 78 16.19 10.69 -3.90
CA TYR A 78 16.32 9.25 -3.67
C TYR A 78 15.92 8.86 -2.24
N ALA A 79 16.34 9.63 -1.24
CA ALA A 79 15.94 9.41 0.15
C ALA A 79 14.42 9.45 0.35
N GLN A 80 13.73 10.37 -0.33
CA GLN A 80 12.26 10.43 -0.30
C GLN A 80 11.63 9.18 -0.94
N ILE A 81 12.13 8.77 -2.11
CA ILE A 81 11.65 7.57 -2.82
C ILE A 81 11.86 6.33 -1.95
N GLU A 82 13.03 6.17 -1.32
CA GLU A 82 13.29 5.07 -0.39
C GLU A 82 12.33 5.06 0.80
N GLY A 83 11.96 6.23 1.32
CA GLY A 83 10.93 6.37 2.35
C GLY A 83 9.58 5.80 1.89
N PHE A 84 9.13 6.17 0.68
CA PHE A 84 7.89 5.63 0.10
C PHE A 84 7.94 4.11 -0.10
N VAL A 85 9.04 3.60 -0.67
CA VAL A 85 9.25 2.16 -0.89
C VAL A 85 9.24 1.40 0.43
N SER A 86 9.85 1.95 1.48
CA SER A 86 9.89 1.37 2.81
C SER A 86 8.49 1.27 3.42
N CYS A 87 7.69 2.34 3.34
CA CYS A 87 6.30 2.32 3.80
C CYS A 87 5.47 1.27 3.05
N TYR A 88 5.62 1.17 1.73
CA TYR A 88 4.93 0.14 0.95
C TYR A 88 5.31 -1.27 1.38
N ARG A 89 6.61 -1.53 1.56
CA ARG A 89 7.12 -2.83 1.98
C ARG A 89 6.56 -3.27 3.33
N LEU A 90 6.34 -2.32 4.24
CA LEU A 90 5.75 -2.58 5.56
C LEU A 90 4.22 -2.72 5.52
N ALA A 91 3.54 -1.94 4.69
CA ALA A 91 2.08 -1.95 4.61
C ALA A 91 1.53 -3.18 3.87
N LYS A 92 2.25 -3.71 2.88
CA LYS A 92 1.76 -4.80 2.02
C LYS A 92 1.45 -6.10 2.79
N PRO A 93 2.30 -6.61 3.69
CA PRO A 93 1.98 -7.81 4.47
C PRO A 93 0.73 -7.62 5.35
N VAL A 94 0.63 -6.45 6.02
CA VAL A 94 -0.52 -6.12 6.86
C VAL A 94 -1.81 -6.09 6.04
N ALA A 95 -1.77 -5.52 4.83
CA ALA A 95 -2.92 -5.51 3.93
C ALA A 95 -3.39 -6.93 3.58
N GLN A 96 -2.45 -7.86 3.35
CA GLN A 96 -2.75 -9.26 3.05
C GLN A 96 -3.36 -9.97 4.26
N GLU A 97 -2.80 -9.78 5.45
CA GLU A 97 -3.34 -10.34 6.70
C GLU A 97 -4.77 -9.86 6.96
N VAL A 98 -5.05 -8.58 6.73
CA VAL A 98 -6.41 -8.02 6.89
C VAL A 98 -7.40 -8.65 5.90
N GLU A 99 -6.98 -8.91 4.65
CA GLU A 99 -7.84 -9.60 3.66
C GLU A 99 -8.11 -11.05 4.04
N GLU A 100 -7.08 -11.77 4.53
CA GLU A 100 -7.24 -13.14 5.02
C GLU A 100 -8.20 -13.20 6.21
N LEU A 101 -8.07 -12.27 7.17
CA LEU A 101 -8.98 -12.15 8.31
C LEU A 101 -10.40 -11.83 7.88
N ALA A 102 -10.58 -10.93 6.90
CA ALA A 102 -11.90 -10.61 6.37
C ALA A 102 -12.57 -11.85 5.73
N ALA A 103 -11.81 -12.67 5.00
CA ALA A 103 -12.32 -13.91 4.43
C ALA A 103 -12.72 -14.94 5.50
N LEU A 104 -11.95 -15.04 6.59
CA LEU A 104 -12.29 -15.91 7.72
C LEU A 104 -13.55 -15.45 8.45
N ILE A 105 -13.74 -14.14 8.63
CA ILE A 105 -14.96 -13.57 9.21
C ILE A 105 -16.17 -13.90 8.33
N ASP A 106 -16.08 -13.65 7.02
CA ASP A 106 -17.15 -13.98 6.05
C ASP A 106 -17.51 -15.49 6.11
N GLN A 107 -16.50 -16.37 6.27
CA GLN A 107 -16.72 -17.81 6.44
C GLN A 107 -17.42 -18.15 7.76
N GLN A 108 -16.98 -17.57 8.88
CA GLN A 108 -17.57 -17.80 10.20
C GLN A 108 -19.02 -17.31 10.27
N GLU A 109 -19.33 -16.16 9.68
CA GLU A 109 -20.70 -15.67 9.54
C GLU A 109 -21.59 -16.65 8.77
N GLY A 110 -21.07 -17.23 7.69
CA GLY A 110 -21.78 -18.25 6.90
C GLY A 110 -22.03 -19.53 7.71
N GLN A 111 -21.06 -19.98 8.50
CA GLN A 111 -21.20 -21.15 9.37
C GLN A 111 -22.23 -20.90 10.49
N LEU A 112 -22.18 -19.73 11.13
CA LEU A 112 -23.15 -19.31 12.16
C LEU A 112 -24.58 -19.29 11.62
N LYS A 113 -24.79 -18.76 10.41
CA LYS A 113 -26.12 -18.77 9.76
C LYS A 113 -26.64 -20.19 9.53
N LYS A 114 -25.80 -21.11 9.05
CA LYS A 114 -26.18 -22.52 8.86
C LYS A 114 -26.53 -23.19 10.18
N LEU A 115 -25.71 -22.99 11.22
CA LEU A 115 -25.96 -23.56 12.54
C LEU A 115 -27.29 -23.05 13.12
N SER A 116 -27.57 -21.75 12.96
CA SER A 116 -28.83 -21.15 13.40
C SER A 116 -30.05 -21.76 12.71
N ILE A 117 -29.96 -22.08 11.42
CA ILE A 117 -31.05 -22.75 10.67
C ILE A 117 -31.26 -24.16 11.21
N MET A 118 -30.18 -24.95 11.37
CA MET A 118 -30.27 -26.32 11.88
C MET A 118 -30.90 -26.41 13.26
N ILE A 119 -30.58 -25.46 14.16
CA ILE A 119 -31.18 -25.42 15.51
C ILE A 119 -32.69 -25.14 15.41
N LEU A 120 -33.11 -24.19 14.58
CA LEU A 120 -34.52 -23.84 14.41
C LEU A 120 -35.32 -24.99 13.77
N GLU A 121 -34.76 -25.67 12.78
CA GLU A 121 -35.37 -26.85 12.15
C GLU A 121 -35.50 -28.01 13.14
N GLY A 122 -34.44 -28.31 13.90
CA GLY A 122 -34.48 -29.34 14.94
C GLY A 122 -35.51 -29.05 16.04
N GLN A 123 -35.65 -27.79 16.46
CA GLN A 123 -36.69 -27.40 17.43
C GLN A 123 -38.11 -27.54 16.87
N ALA A 124 -38.31 -27.29 15.57
CA ALA A 124 -39.59 -27.49 14.91
C ALA A 124 -39.96 -28.98 14.80
N GLU A 125 -38.98 -29.84 14.53
CA GLU A 125 -39.18 -31.30 14.50
C GLU A 125 -39.47 -31.87 15.90
N GLU A 126 -38.80 -31.37 16.94
CA GLU A 126 -39.02 -31.81 18.33
C GLU A 126 -40.42 -31.41 18.84
N GLN A 127 -40.92 -30.21 18.49
CA GLN A 127 -42.29 -29.78 18.79
C GLN A 127 -43.36 -30.51 17.96
N ALA A 128 -43.01 -31.02 16.77
CA ALA A 128 -43.90 -31.84 15.96
C ALA A 128 -43.95 -33.31 16.42
N ALA A 129 -42.90 -33.78 17.11
CA ALA A 129 -42.77 -35.14 17.62
C ALA A 129 -43.35 -35.32 19.04
N GLU A 130 -43.60 -34.25 19.80
CA GLU A 130 -44.37 -34.36 21.04
C GLU A 130 -45.81 -34.76 20.73
N PRO A 131 -46.27 -35.96 21.16
CA PRO A 131 -47.66 -36.34 20.95
C PRO A 131 -48.54 -35.38 21.75
N LYS A 132 -49.52 -34.78 21.09
CA LYS A 132 -50.68 -34.21 21.79
C LYS A 132 -51.25 -35.34 22.62
N ALA A 133 -51.03 -35.31 23.93
CA ALA A 133 -51.77 -36.14 24.85
C ALA A 133 -53.24 -35.75 24.68
N GLU A 134 -53.95 -36.52 23.87
CA GLU A 134 -55.41 -36.49 23.84
C GLU A 134 -55.85 -36.86 25.25
N VAL A 135 -56.29 -35.84 25.99
CA VAL A 135 -57.05 -36.04 27.21
C VAL A 135 -58.43 -36.52 26.74
N GLU A 136 -58.52 -37.82 26.48
CA GLU A 136 -59.79 -38.51 26.28
C GLU A 136 -60.49 -38.58 27.65
N GLU A 137 -61.31 -37.58 27.94
CA GLU A 137 -62.17 -37.56 29.12
C GLU A 137 -63.32 -38.56 28.90
N LEU A 138 -63.06 -39.83 29.21
CA LEU A 138 -64.05 -40.88 29.32
C LEU A 138 -64.64 -40.92 30.73
N ALA A 139 -65.96 -41.13 30.74
CA ALA A 139 -66.81 -41.58 31.84
C ALA A 139 -67.46 -40.50 32.73
N GLY A 140 -68.72 -40.21 32.39
CA GLY A 140 -69.66 -39.49 33.24
C GLY A 140 -71.13 -39.79 32.93
N GLN A 141 -71.50 -41.06 32.72
CA GLN A 141 -72.86 -41.51 33.07
C GLN A 141 -72.77 -42.39 34.31
N PRO A 142 -73.62 -42.12 35.31
CA PRO A 142 -74.58 -43.15 35.63
C PRO A 142 -76.01 -42.63 35.91
N SER A 143 -76.94 -43.45 35.42
CA SER A 143 -78.30 -43.78 35.86
C SER A 143 -78.80 -43.22 37.21
N ASN A 144 -79.88 -42.42 37.19
CA ASN A 144 -81.27 -42.80 37.52
C ASN A 144 -82.20 -41.58 37.40
#